data_AF-A0A925WKK7-F1
#
_entry.id   AF-A0A925WKK7-F1
#
_cell.length_a   1.000
_cell.length_b   1.000
_cell.length_c   1.000
_cell.angle_alpha   90.00
_cell.angle_beta   90.00
_cell.angle_gamma   90.00
#
_symmetry.space_group_name_H-M   'P 1'
#
loop_
_entity.id
_entity.type
_entity.pdbx_description
1 polymer ?
#
loop_
_entity_poly.entity_id
_entity_poly.type
_entity_poly.pdbx_seq_one_letter_code
_entity_poly.pdbx_strand_id
1 'polypeptide(L)'
;AGDITGGPYFTHYAGFQAFGILRNLLFPAPFKTQATLTHVPWAVFTDPEIAQAGITEAQARQQHGERIHITRLPMARSDRAMTEGKSAGFLKLVHLPNGKLLGATVVGLNAGDLINEWAHIIRKGGKLGDVSAMMRVYPSYSHVNTVLATEQLKRQIKTGVSGRVLRLAVRVLQRWA
;
A
#
# COMPACT_ATOMS: atom_id res chain seq x y z
N ALA A 1 -16.90 -1.90 -22.46
CA ALA A 1 -15.76 -1.61 -21.56
C ALA A 1 -15.42 -0.13 -21.71
N GLY A 2 -14.75 0.45 -20.71
CA GLY A 2 -14.35 1.85 -20.69
C GLY A 2 -15.46 2.78 -20.24
N ASP A 3 -15.30 4.05 -20.59
CA ASP A 3 -16.05 5.18 -20.02
C ASP A 3 -17.57 5.07 -20.19
N ILE A 4 -18.03 4.44 -21.27
CA ILE A 4 -19.46 4.19 -21.53
C ILE A 4 -20.13 3.32 -20.43
N THR A 5 -19.34 2.55 -19.68
CA THR A 5 -19.84 1.69 -18.59
C THR A 5 -20.05 2.44 -17.28
N GLY A 6 -19.65 3.71 -17.21
CA GLY A 6 -19.59 4.48 -15.96
C GLY A 6 -18.46 4.01 -15.04
N GLY A 7 -18.33 4.67 -13.88
CA GLY A 7 -17.25 4.43 -12.91
C GLY A 7 -15.97 5.22 -13.23
N PRO A 8 -14.78 4.74 -12.80
CA PRO A 8 -13.53 5.47 -12.99
C PRO A 8 -13.12 5.59 -14.48
N TYR A 9 -12.85 6.82 -14.92
CA TYR A 9 -12.44 7.15 -16.30
C TYR A 9 -10.92 7.00 -16.48
N PHE A 10 -10.45 5.76 -16.55
CA PHE A 10 -9.04 5.44 -16.72
C PHE A 10 -8.79 4.44 -17.86
N THR A 11 -7.77 4.70 -18.67
CA THR A 11 -7.40 3.85 -19.82
C THR A 11 -7.03 2.43 -19.41
N HIS A 12 -6.26 2.26 -18.33
CA HIS A 12 -5.93 0.93 -17.78
C HIS A 12 -7.15 0.20 -17.24
N TYR A 13 -8.19 0.91 -16.78
CA TYR A 13 -9.43 0.29 -16.35
C TYR A 13 -10.27 -0.21 -17.53
N ALA A 14 -10.35 0.59 -18.61
CA ALA A 14 -10.99 0.17 -19.86
C ALA A 14 -10.31 -1.11 -20.42
N GLY A 15 -8.98 -1.15 -20.42
CA GLY A 15 -8.20 -2.32 -20.81
C GLY A 15 -8.50 -3.53 -19.92
N PHE A 16 -8.43 -3.37 -18.59
CA PHE A 16 -8.73 -4.43 -17.63
C PHE A 16 -10.13 -5.05 -17.84
N GLN A 17 -11.14 -4.20 -18.04
CA GLN A 17 -12.50 -4.64 -18.33
C GLN A 17 -12.57 -5.41 -19.65
N ALA A 18 -11.96 -4.90 -20.73
CA ALA A 18 -11.97 -5.55 -22.04
C ALA A 18 -11.34 -6.94 -21.99
N PHE A 19 -10.17 -7.09 -21.36
CA PHE A 19 -9.52 -8.39 -21.17
C PHE A 19 -10.37 -9.33 -20.30
N GLY A 20 -10.97 -8.83 -19.21
CA GLY A 20 -11.84 -9.62 -18.36
C GLY A 20 -13.09 -10.12 -19.11
N ILE A 21 -13.69 -9.29 -19.95
CA ILE A 21 -14.84 -9.66 -20.80
C ILE A 21 -14.44 -10.73 -21.81
N LEU A 22 -13.35 -10.52 -22.56
CA LEU A 22 -12.88 -11.48 -23.57
C LEU A 22 -12.55 -12.83 -22.93
N ARG A 23 -11.85 -12.82 -21.78
CA ARG A 23 -11.55 -14.04 -21.03
C ARG A 23 -12.81 -14.78 -20.62
N ASN A 24 -13.80 -14.07 -20.09
CA ASN A 24 -15.05 -14.66 -19.63
C ASN A 24 -15.94 -15.18 -20.78
N LEU A 25 -15.80 -14.61 -21.98
CA LEU A 25 -16.47 -15.08 -23.20
C LEU A 25 -15.85 -16.41 -23.67
N LEU A 26 -14.51 -16.50 -23.69
CA LEU A 26 -13.79 -17.70 -24.11
C LEU A 26 -13.83 -18.82 -23.06
N PHE A 27 -13.85 -18.45 -21.77
CA PHE A 27 -13.83 -19.36 -20.63
C PHE A 27 -14.97 -19.02 -19.65
N PRO A 28 -16.18 -19.57 -19.86
CA PRO A 28 -17.32 -19.33 -18.99
C PRO A 28 -17.16 -20.07 -17.64
N ALA A 29 -18.25 -20.15 -16.86
CA ALA A 29 -18.24 -20.84 -15.58
C ALA A 29 -17.67 -22.28 -15.72
N PRO A 30 -16.82 -22.73 -14.77
CA PRO A 30 -16.46 -22.10 -13.49
C PRO A 30 -15.26 -21.13 -13.54
N PHE A 31 -14.66 -20.87 -14.72
CA PHE A 31 -13.40 -20.11 -14.84
C PHE A 31 -13.56 -18.58 -14.95
N LYS A 32 -14.80 -18.10 -14.77
CA LYS A 32 -15.15 -16.68 -14.86
C LYS A 32 -14.37 -15.85 -13.84
N THR A 33 -13.85 -14.70 -14.29
CA THR A 33 -13.09 -13.76 -13.47
C THR A 33 -13.84 -12.44 -13.31
N GLN A 34 -13.49 -11.69 -12.26
CA GLN A 34 -14.03 -10.35 -12.04
C GLN A 34 -13.41 -9.37 -13.04
N ALA A 35 -14.25 -8.72 -13.85
CA ALA A 35 -13.86 -7.75 -14.87
C ALA A 35 -13.97 -6.29 -14.41
N THR A 36 -14.41 -6.03 -13.17
CA THR A 36 -14.55 -4.70 -12.58
C THR A 36 -13.78 -4.59 -11.27
N LEU A 37 -13.42 -3.39 -10.86
CA LEU A 37 -12.72 -3.13 -9.60
C LEU A 37 -13.45 -2.04 -8.83
N THR A 38 -13.62 -2.23 -7.52
CA THR A 38 -14.18 -1.20 -6.63
C THR A 38 -13.22 -0.02 -6.46
N HIS A 39 -11.91 -0.31 -6.43
CA HIS A 39 -10.85 0.69 -6.29
C HIS A 39 -9.84 0.50 -7.40
N VAL A 40 -9.87 1.39 -8.38
CA VAL A 40 -8.92 1.43 -9.48
C VAL A 40 -7.72 2.27 -9.03
N PRO A 41 -6.48 1.75 -9.06
CA PRO A 41 -5.30 2.57 -8.76
C PRO A 41 -5.14 3.64 -9.84
N TRP A 42 -4.62 4.80 -9.47
CA TRP A 42 -4.40 5.90 -10.41
C TRP A 42 -3.18 6.72 -10.06
N ALA A 43 -2.70 7.46 -11.06
CA ALA A 43 -1.61 8.41 -10.93
C ALA A 43 -1.91 9.68 -11.73
N VAL A 44 -1.44 10.81 -11.22
CA VAL A 44 -1.40 12.11 -11.90
C VAL A 44 0.08 12.49 -12.01
N PHE A 45 0.54 12.65 -13.25
CA PHE A 45 1.96 12.80 -13.59
C PHE A 45 2.42 14.27 -13.53
N THR A 46 2.16 14.93 -12.40
CA THR A 46 2.73 16.24 -12.07
C THR A 46 4.19 16.12 -11.58
N ASP A 47 4.85 17.24 -11.29
CA ASP A 47 6.14 17.25 -10.61
C ASP A 47 6.00 17.85 -9.19
N PRO A 48 6.05 17.04 -8.12
CA PRO A 48 6.15 15.58 -8.11
C PRO A 48 4.83 14.87 -8.47
N GLU A 49 4.91 13.59 -8.83
CA GLU A 49 3.74 12.78 -9.17
C GLU A 49 2.88 12.49 -7.94
N ILE A 50 1.59 12.23 -8.16
CA ILE A 50 0.63 11.86 -7.11
C ILE A 50 -0.05 10.56 -7.53
N ALA A 51 -0.05 9.55 -6.67
CA ALA A 51 -0.67 8.27 -6.95
C ALA A 51 -1.42 7.70 -5.74
N GLN A 52 -2.47 6.93 -6.01
CA GLN A 52 -3.37 6.37 -5.01
C GLN A 52 -3.81 4.95 -5.36
N ALA A 53 -3.92 4.10 -4.35
CA ALA A 53 -4.54 2.78 -4.42
C ALA A 53 -5.42 2.53 -3.20
N GLY A 54 -6.49 1.73 -3.38
CA GLY A 54 -7.45 1.44 -2.31
C GLY A 54 -8.27 2.65 -1.87
N ILE A 55 -8.79 2.61 -0.64
CA ILE A 55 -9.60 3.71 -0.09
C ILE A 55 -8.74 4.86 0.43
N THR A 56 -9.26 6.07 0.29
CA THR A 56 -8.68 7.26 0.93
C THR A 56 -8.87 7.22 2.45
N GLU A 57 -8.13 8.06 3.16
CA GLU A 57 -8.30 8.23 4.60
C GLU A 57 -9.73 8.65 4.98
N ALA A 58 -10.34 9.57 4.22
CA ALA A 58 -11.71 10.02 4.46
C ALA A 58 -12.72 8.87 4.30
N GLN A 59 -12.59 8.09 3.22
CA GLN A 59 -13.41 6.89 3.00
C GLN A 59 -13.17 5.83 4.09
N ALA A 60 -11.92 5.65 4.53
CA ALA A 60 -11.59 4.72 5.59
C ALA A 60 -12.17 5.14 6.95
N ARG A 61 -12.15 6.44 7.28
CA ARG A 61 -12.83 6.98 8.47
C ARG A 61 -14.33 6.75 8.39
N GLN A 62 -14.94 6.98 7.23
CA GLN A 62 -16.36 6.72 7.01
C GLN A 62 -16.72 5.23 7.20
N GLN A 63 -15.89 4.31 6.70
CA GLN A 63 -16.17 2.87 6.73
C GLN A 63 -15.79 2.17 8.04
N HIS A 64 -14.76 2.66 8.73
CA HIS A 64 -14.16 1.96 9.87
C HIS A 64 -14.08 2.78 11.16
N GLY A 65 -14.35 4.09 11.11
CA GLY A 65 -14.26 5.02 12.23
C GLY A 65 -12.82 5.21 12.73
N GLU A 66 -12.68 5.48 14.02
CA GLU A 66 -11.38 5.71 14.68
C GLU A 66 -10.52 4.43 14.82
N ARG A 67 -10.97 3.30 14.28
CA ARG A 67 -10.16 2.05 14.27
C ARG A 67 -9.04 2.09 13.24
N ILE A 68 -9.06 3.02 12.28
CA ILE A 68 -8.02 3.11 11.26
C ILE A 68 -6.74 3.66 11.87
N HIS A 69 -5.62 3.24 11.29
CA HIS A 69 -4.31 3.81 11.54
C HIS A 69 -3.78 4.44 10.26
N ILE A 70 -3.13 5.59 10.42
CA ILE A 70 -2.48 6.32 9.35
C ILE A 70 -0.98 6.33 9.63
N THR A 71 -0.20 5.91 8.65
CA THR A 71 1.26 5.95 8.72
C THR A 71 1.78 6.76 7.56
N ARG A 72 2.72 7.68 7.81
CA ARG A 72 3.32 8.51 6.77
C ARG A 72 4.84 8.51 6.91
N LEU A 73 5.53 8.36 5.78
CA LEU A 73 6.99 8.41 5.67
C LEU A 73 7.36 9.47 4.61
N PRO A 74 8.15 10.49 4.96
CA PRO A 74 8.67 11.43 3.97
C PRO A 74 9.53 10.73 2.92
N MET A 75 9.50 11.18 1.66
CA MET A 75 10.39 10.63 0.61
C MET A 75 11.86 10.93 0.89
N ALA A 76 12.17 11.91 1.75
CA ALA A 76 13.49 12.12 2.34
C ALA A 76 13.99 10.97 3.24
N ARG A 77 13.21 9.89 3.44
CA ARG A 77 13.67 8.65 4.07
C ARG A 77 14.05 7.55 3.07
N SER A 78 13.91 7.83 1.77
CA SER A 78 14.42 6.99 0.71
C SER A 78 15.84 7.43 0.36
N ASP A 79 16.82 6.57 0.61
CA ASP A 79 18.23 6.87 0.32
C ASP A 79 18.44 7.15 -1.18
N ARG A 80 17.70 6.45 -2.05
CA ARG A 80 17.73 6.71 -3.50
C ARG A 80 17.20 8.10 -3.83
N ALA A 81 16.05 8.48 -3.26
CA ALA A 81 15.44 9.79 -3.51
C ALA A 81 16.30 10.93 -2.95
N MET A 82 16.94 10.73 -1.78
CA MET A 82 17.89 11.68 -1.22
C MET A 82 19.12 11.84 -2.12
N THR A 83 19.72 10.73 -2.55
CA THR A 83 20.94 10.74 -3.38
C THR A 83 20.72 11.45 -4.71
N GLU A 84 19.53 11.34 -5.29
CA GLU A 84 19.18 12.03 -6.55
C GLU A 84 18.64 13.46 -6.35
N GLY A 85 18.52 13.96 -5.12
CA GLY A 85 17.92 15.27 -4.85
C GLY A 85 16.41 15.35 -5.16
N LYS A 86 15.73 14.20 -5.20
CA LYS A 86 14.30 14.04 -5.55
C LYS A 86 13.47 13.58 -4.34
N SER A 87 13.71 14.18 -3.18
CA SER A 87 13.16 13.77 -1.88
C SER A 87 11.82 14.43 -1.50
N ALA A 88 11.24 15.23 -2.39
CA ALA A 88 9.95 15.88 -2.17
C ALA A 88 8.80 14.85 -2.09
N GLY A 89 7.84 15.11 -1.20
CA GLY A 89 6.65 14.29 -1.05
C GLY A 89 6.74 13.24 0.07
N PHE A 90 5.88 12.23 0.00
CA PHE A 90 5.68 11.24 1.05
C PHE A 90 4.99 9.97 0.55
N LEU A 91 5.17 8.87 1.28
CA LEU A 91 4.34 7.67 1.22
C LEU A 91 3.40 7.68 2.44
N LYS A 92 2.10 7.48 2.22
CA LYS A 92 1.07 7.36 3.27
C LYS A 92 0.32 6.05 3.12
N LEU A 93 0.14 5.33 4.22
CA LEU A 93 -0.71 4.14 4.30
C LEU A 93 -1.90 4.38 5.22
N VAL A 94 -3.01 3.75 4.87
CA VAL A 94 -4.21 3.58 5.70
C VAL A 94 -4.40 2.10 5.94
N HIS A 95 -4.48 1.68 7.20
CA HIS A 95 -4.57 0.27 7.56
C HIS A 95 -5.36 0.04 8.87
N LEU A 96 -5.78 -1.19 9.12
CA LEU A 96 -6.42 -1.60 10.37
C LEU A 96 -5.38 -1.96 11.45
N PRO A 97 -5.79 -2.11 12.73
CA PRO A 97 -4.88 -2.44 13.83
C PRO A 97 -4.19 -3.80 13.64
N ASN A 98 -4.86 -4.74 12.95
CA ASN A 98 -4.31 -6.05 12.59
C ASN A 98 -3.33 -6.02 11.40
N GLY A 99 -2.98 -4.82 10.92
CA GLY A 99 -2.07 -4.61 9.81
C GLY A 99 -2.67 -4.75 8.42
N LYS A 100 -3.97 -5.05 8.27
CA LYS A 100 -4.65 -5.13 6.97
C LYS A 100 -4.63 -3.78 6.27
N LEU A 101 -4.09 -3.76 5.05
CA LEU A 101 -3.98 -2.57 4.23
C LEU A 101 -5.35 -2.21 3.64
N LEU A 102 -5.69 -0.93 3.70
CA LEU A 102 -6.94 -0.37 3.16
C LEU A 102 -6.66 0.55 1.98
N GLY A 103 -5.61 1.36 2.08
CA GLY A 103 -5.23 2.33 1.06
C GLY A 103 -3.78 2.77 1.16
N ALA A 104 -3.27 3.30 0.06
CA ALA A 104 -1.95 3.91 -0.03
C ALA A 104 -2.01 5.17 -0.89
N THR A 105 -1.24 6.18 -0.51
CA THR A 105 -1.01 7.42 -1.27
C THR A 105 0.50 7.60 -1.41
N VAL A 106 0.97 7.85 -2.62
CA VAL A 106 2.38 8.18 -2.89
C VAL A 106 2.42 9.56 -3.52
N VAL A 107 3.27 10.43 -3.00
CA VAL A 107 3.63 11.71 -3.62
C VAL A 107 5.14 11.74 -3.73
N GLY A 108 5.69 11.88 -4.93
CA GLY A 108 7.14 11.85 -5.15
C GLY A 108 7.51 11.42 -6.57
N LEU A 109 8.81 11.34 -6.85
CA LEU A 109 9.30 10.80 -8.11
C LEU A 109 8.87 9.33 -8.27
N ASN A 110 8.39 8.96 -9.46
CA ASN A 110 7.91 7.62 -9.80
C ASN A 110 6.73 7.14 -8.93
N ALA A 111 5.89 8.05 -8.43
CA ALA A 111 4.72 7.67 -7.62
C ALA A 111 3.79 6.70 -8.38
N GLY A 112 3.61 6.90 -9.69
CA GLY A 112 2.79 6.05 -10.55
C GLY A 112 3.31 4.62 -10.67
N ASP A 113 4.62 4.40 -10.55
CA ASP A 113 5.20 3.05 -10.53
C ASP A 113 5.16 2.44 -9.14
N LEU A 114 5.50 3.22 -8.11
CA LEU A 114 5.53 2.78 -6.72
C LEU A 114 4.14 2.33 -6.22
N ILE A 115 3.07 2.95 -6.70
CA ILE A 115 1.71 2.64 -6.27
C ILE A 115 1.25 1.24 -6.71
N ASN A 116 1.79 0.70 -7.80
CA ASN A 116 1.33 -0.56 -8.39
C ASN A 116 1.52 -1.74 -7.42
N GLU A 117 2.61 -1.71 -6.65
CA GLU A 117 2.88 -2.71 -5.62
C GLU A 117 1.79 -2.68 -4.52
N TRP A 118 1.47 -1.49 -4.02
CA TRP A 118 0.41 -1.30 -3.03
C TRP A 118 -0.96 -1.71 -3.57
N ALA A 119 -1.27 -1.35 -4.83
CA ALA A 119 -2.51 -1.75 -5.50
C ALA A 119 -2.66 -3.28 -5.55
N HIS A 120 -1.59 -3.99 -5.87
CA HIS A 120 -1.57 -5.45 -5.88
C HIS A 120 -1.84 -6.05 -4.50
N ILE A 121 -1.10 -5.60 -3.49
CA ILE A 121 -1.20 -6.13 -2.13
C ILE A 121 -2.59 -5.83 -1.52
N ILE A 122 -3.09 -4.61 -1.67
CA ILE A 122 -4.43 -4.21 -1.20
C ILE A 122 -5.51 -5.07 -1.86
N ARG A 123 -5.42 -5.29 -3.18
CA ARG A 123 -6.37 -6.14 -3.92
C ARG A 123 -6.38 -7.59 -3.44
N LYS A 124 -5.25 -8.10 -2.93
CA LYS A 124 -5.14 -9.42 -2.32
C LYS A 124 -5.55 -9.45 -0.84
N GLY A 125 -5.92 -8.31 -0.25
CA GLY A 125 -6.25 -8.21 1.17
C GLY A 125 -5.04 -8.35 2.09
N GLY A 126 -3.84 -8.04 1.58
CA GLY A 126 -2.57 -8.19 2.29
C GLY A 126 -2.40 -7.23 3.47
N LYS A 127 -1.33 -7.47 4.21
CA LYS A 127 -0.97 -6.78 5.45
C LYS A 127 0.41 -6.14 5.36
N LEU A 128 0.72 -5.25 6.31
CA LEU A 128 2.05 -4.65 6.47
C LEU A 128 3.19 -5.69 6.52
N GLY A 129 2.93 -6.85 7.13
CA GLY A 129 3.89 -7.95 7.21
C GLY A 129 4.31 -8.49 5.84
N ASP A 130 3.36 -8.59 4.90
CA ASP A 130 3.63 -9.10 3.54
C ASP A 130 4.60 -8.17 2.79
N VAL A 131 4.50 -6.87 3.04
CA VAL A 131 5.38 -5.86 2.43
C VAL A 131 6.76 -5.86 3.08
N SER A 132 6.80 -5.93 4.41
CA SER A 132 8.03 -5.94 5.20
C SER A 132 8.88 -7.19 4.93
N ALA A 133 8.25 -8.34 4.69
CA ALA A 133 8.94 -9.60 4.40
C ALA A 133 9.47 -9.71 2.95
N MET A 134 9.06 -8.83 2.05
CA MET A 134 9.46 -8.87 0.65
C MET A 134 10.87 -8.30 0.45
N MET A 135 11.74 -9.08 -0.19
CA MET A 135 13.07 -8.63 -0.60
C MET A 135 12.96 -7.61 -1.75
N ARG A 136 13.63 -6.47 -1.60
CA ARG A 136 13.72 -5.42 -2.63
C ARG A 136 15.19 -5.07 -2.86
N VAL A 137 15.52 -4.77 -4.11
CA VAL A 137 16.85 -4.26 -4.48
C VAL A 137 17.10 -2.95 -3.74
N TYR A 138 18.35 -2.76 -3.30
CA TYR A 138 18.79 -1.57 -2.60
C TYR A 138 20.07 -1.00 -3.24
N PRO A 139 20.22 0.33 -3.40
CA PRO A 139 19.20 1.36 -3.16
C PRO A 139 18.27 1.53 -4.37
N SER A 140 16.96 1.37 -4.17
CA SER A 140 15.93 1.62 -5.19
C SER A 140 14.79 2.47 -4.62
N TYR A 141 14.02 3.13 -5.48
CA TYR A 141 12.86 3.91 -5.05
C TYR A 141 11.82 3.06 -4.31
N SER A 142 11.61 1.80 -4.74
CA SER A 142 10.65 0.89 -4.13
C SER A 142 11.06 0.42 -2.73
N HIS A 143 12.34 0.53 -2.36
CA HIS A 143 12.82 0.19 -1.02
C HIS A 143 12.08 1.01 0.07
N VAL A 144 11.61 2.22 -0.25
CA VAL A 144 10.83 3.07 0.67
C VAL A 144 9.55 2.36 1.19
N ASN A 145 8.97 1.46 0.39
CA ASN A 145 7.81 0.67 0.78
C ASN A 145 8.17 -0.29 1.93
N THR A 146 9.33 -0.96 1.85
CA THR A 146 9.84 -1.83 2.93
C THR A 146 10.11 -1.01 4.18
N VAL A 147 10.74 0.17 4.05
CA VAL A 147 11.09 1.04 5.19
C VAL A 147 9.83 1.42 5.96
N LEU A 148 8.81 1.95 5.27
CA LEU A 148 7.57 2.37 5.92
C LEU A 148 6.86 1.18 6.59
N ALA A 149 6.70 0.07 5.87
CA ALA A 149 6.00 -1.12 6.40
C ALA A 149 6.71 -1.69 7.63
N THR A 150 8.04 -1.77 7.58
CA THR A 150 8.87 -2.31 8.67
C THR A 150 8.89 -1.39 9.88
N GLU A 151 9.01 -0.08 9.68
CA GLU A 151 8.93 0.90 10.78
C GLU A 151 7.58 0.80 11.49
N GLN A 152 6.49 0.67 10.74
CA GLN A 152 5.17 0.55 11.32
C GLN A 152 4.95 -0.78 12.03
N LEU A 153 5.41 -1.89 11.46
CA LEU A 153 5.33 -3.19 12.10
C LEU A 153 6.11 -3.22 13.42
N LYS A 154 7.33 -2.63 13.43
CA LYS A 154 8.13 -2.47 14.65
C LYS A 154 7.38 -1.65 15.70
N ARG A 155 6.68 -0.57 15.32
CA ARG A 155 5.85 0.22 16.23
C ARG A 155 4.71 -0.62 16.81
N GLN A 156 3.98 -1.36 15.98
CA GLN A 156 2.88 -2.23 16.42
C GLN A 156 3.34 -3.31 17.41
N ILE A 157 4.49 -3.94 17.16
CA ILE A 157 5.06 -4.94 18.07
C ILE A 157 5.41 -4.30 19.41
N LYS A 158 6.05 -3.13 19.42
CA LYS A 158 6.45 -2.43 20.65
C LYS A 158 5.25 -1.97 21.50
N THR A 159 4.17 -1.51 20.87
CA THR A 159 2.99 -0.99 21.58
C THR A 159 1.99 -2.08 21.97
N GLY A 160 1.99 -3.22 21.27
CA GLY A 160 1.10 -4.34 21.52
C GLY A 160 1.38 -5.15 22.78
N VAL A 161 0.57 -6.18 22.99
CA VAL A 161 0.73 -7.17 24.09
C VAL A 161 2.10 -7.84 24.01
N SER A 162 2.55 -8.18 22.80
CA SER A 162 3.88 -8.75 22.55
C SER A 162 5.00 -7.84 23.04
N GLY A 163 4.86 -6.52 22.93
CA GLY A 163 5.83 -5.55 23.44
C GLY A 163 5.87 -5.50 24.97
N ARG A 164 4.75 -5.73 25.65
CA ARG A 164 4.72 -5.87 27.13
C ARG A 164 5.45 -7.14 27.57
N VAL A 165 5.19 -8.26 26.90
CA VAL A 165 5.87 -9.54 27.17
C VAL A 165 7.36 -9.42 26.89
N LEU A 166 7.76 -8.81 25.78
CA LEU A 166 9.16 -8.57 25.45
C LEU A 166 9.86 -7.71 26.51
N ARG A 167 9.23 -6.61 26.95
CA ARG A 167 9.77 -5.76 28.03
C ARG A 167 9.90 -6.52 29.35
N LEU A 168 8.97 -7.40 29.66
CA LEU A 168 9.02 -8.24 30.86
C LEU A 168 10.17 -9.25 30.75
N ALA A 169 10.29 -9.96 29.64
CA ALA A 169 11.35 -10.92 29.38
C ALA A 169 12.74 -10.26 29.43
N VAL A 170 12.91 -9.09 28.80
CA VAL A 170 14.15 -8.31 28.86
C VAL A 170 14.47 -7.88 30.30
N ARG A 171 13.49 -7.40 31.07
CA ARG A 171 13.69 -7.05 32.49
C ARG A 171 14.06 -8.25 33.35
N VAL A 172 13.50 -9.42 33.08
CA VAL A 172 13.87 -10.65 33.77
C VAL A 172 15.33 -10.95 33.42
N LEU A 173 15.68 -11.08 32.14
CA LEU A 173 17.06 -11.38 31.72
C LEU A 173 18.10 -10.41 32.27
N GLN A 174 17.80 -9.10 32.30
CA GLN A 174 18.69 -8.07 32.87
C GLN A 174 18.82 -8.13 34.40
N ARG A 175 17.94 -8.83 35.12
CA ARG A 175 18.08 -9.10 36.56
C ARG A 175 18.95 -10.33 36.86
N TRP A 176 19.21 -11.16 35.86
CA TRP A 176 20.03 -12.37 35.96
C TRP A 176 21.42 -12.22 35.30
N ALA A 177 21.73 -11.02 34.80
CA ALA A 177 23.04 -10.62 34.28
C ALA A 177 23.64 -9.57 35.21
#